data_AF-A0A8J7TDN6-F1
#
_entry.id   AF-A0A8J7TDN6-F1
#
_cell.length_a   1.000
_cell.length_b   1.000
_cell.length_c   1.000
_cell.angle_alpha   90.00
_cell.angle_beta   90.00
_cell.angle_gamma   90.00
#
_symmetry.space_group_name_H-M   'P 1'
#
loop_
_entity.id
_entity.type
_entity.pdbx_description
1 polymer ?
#
loop_
_entity_poly.entity_id
_entity_poly.type
_entity_poly.pdbx_seq_one_letter_code
_entity_poly.pdbx_strand_id
1 'polypeptide(L)'
;SNCFFRIQIKYGKRWSPVYGYPNGQVQELQLYQKEAIIQVFGRRDSHINQLIFSTNSGRSFIVGSSTGSVFNFYPVYHGAELRYITGSCNFDGISSFGVQWDRVVYGAPINTRLNVNLSSDLKAKDETNLNMIKEIHSGP
;
A
#
# COMPACT_ATOMS: atom_id res chain seq x y z
N SER A 1 6.08 -11.66 -15.62
CA SER A 1 7.06 -11.99 -14.56
C SER A 1 6.31 -12.09 -13.24
N ASN A 2 6.52 -13.17 -12.48
CA ASN A 2 5.79 -13.43 -11.25
C ASN A 2 6.75 -13.33 -10.06
N CYS A 3 6.39 -12.61 -9.01
CA CYS A 3 7.27 -12.25 -7.89
C CYS A 3 7.09 -13.12 -6.65
N PHE A 4 8.15 -13.56 -5.97
CA PHE A 4 8.00 -14.36 -4.74
C PHE A 4 7.23 -13.64 -3.60
N PHE A 5 7.38 -12.33 -3.47
CA PHE A 5 6.58 -11.51 -2.55
C PHE A 5 5.19 -11.23 -3.13
N ARG A 6 4.14 -11.28 -2.30
CA ARG A 6 2.78 -10.93 -2.74
C ARG A 6 2.14 -9.81 -1.94
N ILE A 7 1.43 -8.94 -2.65
CA ILE A 7 0.64 -7.84 -2.11
C ILE A 7 -0.79 -7.94 -2.61
N GLN A 8 -1.74 -7.74 -1.70
CA GLN A 8 -3.15 -7.54 -2.04
C GLN A 8 -3.75 -6.47 -1.14
N ILE A 9 -4.51 -5.55 -1.72
CA ILE A 9 -5.08 -4.40 -1.02
C ILE A 9 -6.60 -4.48 -1.12
N LYS A 10 -7.31 -4.11 -0.05
CA LYS A 10 -8.77 -3.99 -0.09
C LYS A 10 -9.20 -2.52 -0.05
N TYR A 11 -9.89 -2.10 -1.10
CA TYR A 11 -10.54 -0.80 -1.23
C TYR A 11 -12.02 -0.96 -0.95
N GLY A 12 -12.52 -0.37 0.13
CA GLY A 12 -13.93 -0.56 0.50
C GLY A 12 -14.25 -2.05 0.75
N LYS A 13 -15.12 -2.60 -0.09
CA LYS A 13 -15.50 -4.03 -0.09
C LYS A 13 -14.76 -4.85 -1.15
N ARG A 14 -13.95 -4.23 -2.01
CA ARG A 14 -13.32 -4.85 -3.17
C ARG A 14 -11.84 -5.11 -2.94
N TRP A 15 -11.40 -6.30 -3.31
CA TRP A 15 -9.98 -6.65 -3.32
C TRP A 15 -9.34 -6.26 -4.66
N SER A 16 -8.12 -5.74 -4.61
CA SER A 16 -7.25 -5.65 -5.78
C SER A 16 -6.92 -7.06 -6.30
N PRO A 17 -6.43 -7.16 -7.55
CA PRO A 17 -5.66 -8.32 -7.96
C PRO A 17 -4.55 -8.62 -6.96
N VAL A 18 -4.16 -9.88 -6.88
CA VAL A 18 -2.94 -10.26 -6.17
C VAL A 18 -1.75 -9.93 -7.06
N TYR A 19 -0.80 -9.15 -6.55
CA TYR A 19 0.45 -8.86 -7.23
C TYR A 19 1.54 -9.74 -6.62
N GLY A 20 1.95 -10.81 -7.31
CA GLY A 20 2.96 -11.78 -6.83
C GLY A 20 2.58 -13.25 -7.05
N TYR A 21 3.46 -14.17 -6.65
CA TYR A 21 3.33 -15.63 -6.70
C TYR A 21 2.58 -16.12 -5.45
N PRO A 22 1.62 -17.07 -5.58
CA PRO A 22 0.77 -17.49 -4.47
C PRO A 22 1.41 -18.46 -3.44
N ASN A 23 2.72 -18.40 -3.20
CA ASN A 23 3.39 -19.26 -2.21
C ASN A 23 3.62 -18.51 -0.88
N GLY A 24 3.60 -19.23 0.26
CA GLY A 24 3.90 -18.68 1.60
C GLY A 24 2.67 -18.33 2.47
N GLN A 25 2.94 -17.99 3.75
CA GLN A 25 1.93 -17.77 4.80
C GLN A 25 1.37 -16.34 4.81
N VAL A 26 0.04 -16.20 4.76
CA VAL A 26 -0.67 -14.91 4.81
C VAL A 26 -0.45 -14.15 6.11
N GLN A 27 0.01 -12.89 6.01
CA GLN A 27 -0.14 -11.89 7.06
C GLN A 27 -1.09 -10.78 6.57
N GLU A 28 -1.88 -10.25 7.49
CA GLU A 28 -2.99 -9.35 7.17
C GLU A 28 -3.11 -8.25 8.22
N LEU A 29 -3.27 -7.01 7.76
CA LEU A 29 -3.68 -5.87 8.57
C LEU A 29 -5.08 -5.43 8.13
N GLN A 30 -6.08 -5.79 8.92
CA GLN A 30 -7.40 -5.19 8.85
C GLN A 30 -7.42 -3.87 9.62
N LEU A 31 -7.83 -2.79 8.96
CA LEU A 31 -7.98 -1.48 9.58
C LEU A 31 -9.32 -1.38 10.31
N TYR A 32 -9.30 -0.75 11.48
CA TYR A 32 -10.50 -0.38 12.22
C TYR A 32 -11.25 0.77 11.54
N GLN A 33 -12.48 1.03 11.99
CA GLN A 33 -13.25 2.15 11.49
C GLN A 33 -12.50 3.47 11.73
N LYS A 34 -12.32 4.28 10.66
CA LYS A 34 -11.53 5.54 10.63
C LYS A 34 -10.03 5.37 10.87
N GLU A 35 -9.55 4.14 10.96
CA GLU A 35 -8.11 3.89 10.98
C GLU A 35 -7.55 4.00 9.57
N ALA A 36 -6.42 4.67 9.47
CA ALA A 36 -5.75 4.96 8.21
C ALA A 36 -4.25 4.77 8.37
N ILE A 37 -3.60 4.31 7.30
CA ILE A 37 -2.14 4.25 7.24
C ILE A 37 -1.62 5.66 6.96
N ILE A 38 -0.71 6.13 7.79
CA ILE A 38 -0.16 7.49 7.75
C ILE A 38 1.35 7.51 7.54
N GLN A 39 1.99 6.35 7.58
CA GLN A 39 3.42 6.22 7.31
C GLN A 39 3.73 4.81 6.83
N VAL A 40 4.67 4.72 5.89
CA VAL A 40 5.27 3.46 5.46
C VAL A 40 6.78 3.57 5.60
N PHE A 41 7.34 2.83 6.55
CA PHE A 41 8.77 2.64 6.67
C PHE A 41 9.16 1.33 6.00
N GLY A 42 10.41 1.19 5.55
CA GLY A 42 10.87 -0.09 5.05
C GLY A 42 12.36 -0.19 4.88
N ARG A 43 12.79 -1.36 4.41
CA ARG A 43 14.17 -1.64 4.05
C ARG A 43 14.25 -2.29 2.68
N ARG A 44 15.30 -1.94 1.94
CA ARG A 44 15.56 -2.48 0.60
C ARG A 44 17.05 -2.74 0.36
N ASP A 45 17.30 -3.68 -0.53
CA ASP A 45 18.60 -3.84 -1.20
C ASP A 45 18.40 -3.92 -2.72
N SER A 46 18.50 -5.11 -3.33
CA SER A 46 18.03 -5.34 -4.70
C SER A 46 16.50 -5.37 -4.81
N HIS A 47 15.83 -5.73 -3.72
CA HIS A 47 14.37 -5.81 -3.59
C HIS A 47 13.91 -5.18 -2.28
N ILE A 48 12.60 -5.02 -2.11
CA ILE A 48 12.00 -4.66 -0.82
C ILE A 48 12.12 -5.86 0.11
N ASN A 49 12.85 -5.65 1.21
CA ASN A 49 13.10 -6.69 2.21
C ASN A 49 12.13 -6.56 3.40
N GLN A 50 11.72 -5.33 3.74
CA GLN A 50 10.80 -5.03 4.83
C GLN A 50 9.86 -3.90 4.50
N LEU A 51 8.60 -4.02 4.93
CA LEU A 51 7.62 -2.94 5.00
C LEU A 51 7.02 -2.87 6.40
N ILE A 52 6.88 -1.65 6.91
CA ILE A 52 6.24 -1.33 8.18
C ILE A 52 5.18 -0.27 7.91
N PHE A 53 3.92 -0.65 8.03
CA PHE A 53 2.78 0.24 7.88
C PHE A 53 2.35 0.73 9.25
N SER A 54 2.45 2.04 9.50
CA SER A 54 2.00 2.66 10.76
C SER A 54 0.71 3.42 10.55
N THR A 55 -0.19 3.31 11.52
CA THR A 55 -1.55 3.87 11.43
C THR A 55 -1.77 5.04 12.38
N ASN A 56 -2.79 5.85 12.10
CA ASN A 56 -3.23 6.95 12.97
C ASN A 56 -3.79 6.49 14.34
N SER A 57 -4.00 5.19 14.53
CA SER A 57 -4.39 4.60 15.82
C SER A 57 -3.18 4.19 16.68
N GLY A 58 -1.95 4.38 16.17
CA GLY A 58 -0.72 3.96 16.85
C GLY A 58 -0.33 2.49 16.62
N ARG A 59 -1.09 1.74 15.80
CA ARG A 59 -0.71 0.37 15.42
C ARG A 59 0.36 0.38 14.34
N SER A 60 1.15 -0.68 14.31
CA SER A 60 2.10 -0.95 13.23
C SER A 60 1.97 -2.39 12.76
N PHE A 61 2.11 -2.59 11.45
CA PHE A 61 2.13 -3.89 10.81
C PHE A 61 3.44 -4.08 10.06
N ILE A 62 4.19 -5.11 10.43
CA ILE A 62 5.56 -5.35 9.99
C ILE A 62 5.57 -6.62 9.16
N VAL A 63 6.12 -6.55 7.95
CA VAL A 63 6.35 -7.69 7.08
C VAL A 63 7.77 -7.66 6.51
N GLY A 64 8.35 -8.83 6.30
CA GLY A 64 9.68 -9.04 5.75
C GLY A 64 10.80 -9.12 6.79
N SER A 65 12.05 -9.03 6.33
CA SER A 65 13.27 -9.12 7.14
C SER A 65 13.95 -7.76 7.29
N SER A 66 14.49 -7.46 8.47
CA SER A 66 15.05 -6.14 8.82
C SER A 66 16.43 -5.84 8.20
N THR A 67 16.71 -6.35 7.00
CA THR A 67 17.99 -6.22 6.28
C THR A 67 17.94 -5.17 5.18
N GLY A 68 19.09 -4.57 4.86
CA GLY A 68 19.22 -3.57 3.80
C GLY A 68 19.04 -2.12 4.26
N SER A 69 19.09 -1.21 3.29
CA SER A 69 19.03 0.24 3.48
C SER A 69 17.61 0.69 3.81
N VAL A 70 17.49 1.63 4.76
CA VAL A 70 16.20 2.14 5.22
C VAL A 70 15.60 3.14 4.24
N PHE A 71 14.27 3.18 4.17
CA PHE A 71 13.50 4.25 3.55
C PHE A 71 12.25 4.56 4.38
N ASN A 72 11.70 5.75 4.16
CA ASN A 72 10.52 6.22 4.87
C ASN A 72 9.64 7.05 3.95
N PHE A 73 8.36 6.72 3.88
CA PHE A 73 7.32 7.49 3.23
C PHE A 73 6.33 8.01 4.26
N TYR A 74 6.08 9.31 4.20
CA TYR A 74 5.08 9.99 4.99
C TYR A 74 4.47 11.12 4.15
N PRO A 75 3.20 11.49 4.41
CA PRO A 75 2.57 12.58 3.69
C PRO A 75 3.23 13.92 4.05
N VAL A 76 3.30 14.83 3.06
CA VAL A 76 3.77 16.20 3.27
C VAL A 76 2.70 17.07 3.97
N TYR A 77 1.43 16.72 3.82
CA TYR A 77 0.30 17.52 4.32
C TYR A 77 -0.45 16.81 5.45
N HIS A 78 -0.88 17.57 6.45
CA HIS A 78 -1.69 17.06 7.56
C HIS A 78 -3.02 16.45 7.09
N GLY A 79 -3.36 15.31 7.67
CA GLY A 79 -4.61 14.60 7.41
C GLY A 79 -4.64 13.82 6.10
N ALA A 80 -3.51 13.70 5.41
CA ALA A 80 -3.39 12.78 4.28
C ALA A 80 -3.11 11.35 4.77
N GLU A 81 -3.68 10.39 4.05
CA GLU A 81 -3.57 8.95 4.32
C GLU A 81 -3.14 8.20 3.06
N LEU A 82 -2.65 6.97 3.22
CA LEU A 82 -2.24 6.12 2.11
C LEU A 82 -3.46 5.77 1.24
N ARG A 83 -3.42 6.13 -0.04
CA ARG A 83 -4.49 5.85 -1.00
C ARG A 83 -4.13 4.80 -2.02
N TYR A 84 -2.92 4.85 -2.55
CA TYR A 84 -2.47 3.89 -3.56
C TYR A 84 -1.06 3.44 -3.29
N ILE A 85 -0.81 2.18 -3.61
CA ILE A 85 0.54 1.61 -3.69
C ILE A 85 0.84 1.39 -5.17
N THR A 86 2.02 1.81 -5.58
CA THR A 86 2.57 1.56 -6.92
C THR A 86 3.87 0.80 -6.78
N GLY A 87 4.28 0.09 -7.82
CA GLY A 87 5.56 -0.59 -7.78
C GLY A 87 5.79 -1.46 -8.99
N SER A 88 6.95 -2.10 -8.98
CA SER A 88 7.36 -3.10 -9.95
C SER A 88 7.84 -4.33 -9.22
N CYS A 89 7.74 -5.48 -9.87
CA CYS A 89 8.28 -6.72 -9.36
C CYS A 89 8.92 -7.52 -10.48
N ASN A 90 9.88 -8.37 -10.13
CA ASN A 90 10.50 -9.33 -11.03
C ASN A 90 10.33 -10.74 -10.43
N PHE A 91 11.12 -11.72 -10.84
CA PHE A 91 10.98 -13.08 -10.32
C PHE A 91 11.36 -13.18 -8.84
N ASP A 92 12.32 -12.37 -8.39
CA ASP A 92 12.95 -12.48 -7.08
C ASP A 92 12.20 -11.69 -5.99
N GLY A 93 11.47 -10.64 -6.37
CA GLY A 93 10.76 -9.82 -5.39
C GLY A 93 10.15 -8.54 -5.94
N ILE A 94 9.60 -7.75 -5.03
CA ILE A 94 9.18 -6.37 -5.31
C ILE A 94 10.46 -5.55 -5.49
N SER A 95 10.69 -5.07 -6.70
CA SER A 95 11.91 -4.33 -7.07
C SER A 95 11.75 -2.83 -6.89
N SER A 96 10.53 -2.31 -6.91
CA SER A 96 10.23 -0.93 -6.55
C SER A 96 8.90 -0.81 -5.81
N PHE A 97 8.82 0.18 -4.92
CA PHE A 97 7.66 0.47 -4.11
C PHE A 97 7.48 1.98 -4.00
N GLY A 98 6.26 2.44 -4.22
CA GLY A 98 5.86 3.83 -4.15
C GLY A 98 4.48 3.94 -3.53
N VAL A 99 4.21 5.11 -2.96
CA VAL A 99 2.95 5.39 -2.27
C VAL A 99 2.38 6.72 -2.74
N GLN A 100 1.07 6.77 -2.83
CA GLN A 100 0.33 8.00 -3.06
C GLN A 100 -0.51 8.33 -1.83
N TRP A 101 -0.29 9.53 -1.31
CA TRP A 101 -1.01 10.09 -0.18
C TRP A 101 -2.09 11.05 -0.68
N ASP A 102 -3.27 11.03 -0.07
CA ASP A 102 -4.31 12.02 -0.33
C ASP A 102 -5.12 12.32 0.92
N ARG A 103 -5.78 13.48 0.96
CA ARG A 103 -6.66 13.87 2.07
C ARG A 103 -8.01 13.19 1.90
N VAL A 104 -8.56 12.70 3.01
CA VAL A 104 -9.97 12.31 3.00
C VAL A 104 -10.83 13.55 3.06
N VAL A 105 -11.51 13.84 1.96
CA VAL A 105 -12.52 14.90 1.93
C VAL A 105 -13.85 14.31 2.37
N TYR A 106 -14.10 14.31 3.68
CA TYR A 106 -15.40 13.90 4.21
C TYR A 106 -16.47 14.96 3.87
N GLY A 107 -17.32 14.66 2.89
CA GLY A 107 -18.56 15.41 2.64
C GLY A 107 -18.47 16.67 1.76
N ALA A 108 -17.43 16.85 0.94
CA ALA A 108 -17.44 17.93 -0.06
C ALA A 108 -18.12 17.46 -1.37
N PRO A 109 -18.93 18.31 -2.02
CA PRO A 109 -19.37 18.06 -3.39
C PRO A 109 -18.14 18.07 -4.31
N ILE A 110 -17.91 16.98 -5.04
CA ILE A 110 -16.76 16.79 -5.91
C ILE A 110 -16.93 17.67 -7.15
N ASN A 111 -16.41 18.91 -7.12
CA ASN A 111 -16.36 19.78 -8.29
C ASN A 111 -15.16 20.75 -8.33
N THR A 112 -14.08 20.51 -7.59
CA THR A 112 -12.85 21.34 -7.68
C THR A 112 -11.69 20.54 -8.29
N ARG A 113 -11.66 20.62 -9.63
CA ARG A 113 -10.70 20.10 -10.61
C ARG A 113 -9.23 20.04 -10.18
N LEU A 114 -8.56 18.94 -10.57
CA LEU A 114 -7.37 18.99 -11.45
C LEU A 114 -7.28 17.70 -12.28
N ASN A 115 -7.50 17.85 -13.59
CA ASN A 115 -7.27 16.82 -14.60
C ASN A 115 -5.77 16.74 -14.90
N VAL A 116 -5.15 15.58 -14.64
CA VAL A 116 -3.99 15.10 -15.39
C VAL A 116 -4.31 13.65 -15.78
N ASN A 117 -4.19 13.35 -17.07
CA ASN A 117 -4.56 12.08 -17.68
C ASN A 117 -3.93 10.87 -16.96
N LEU A 118 -4.74 10.08 -16.26
CA LEU A 118 -4.44 8.71 -15.86
C LEU A 118 -5.67 7.86 -16.21
N SER A 119 -5.44 6.91 -17.13
CA SER A 119 -6.31 5.85 -17.66
C SER A 119 -7.79 5.86 -17.24
N SER A 120 -8.68 5.83 -18.23
CA SER A 120 -10.14 5.67 -18.10
C SER A 120 -10.60 4.49 -17.24
N ASP A 121 -9.71 3.53 -16.93
CA ASP A 121 -10.01 2.38 -16.07
C ASP A 121 -9.87 2.68 -14.56
N LEU A 122 -9.18 3.77 -14.19
CA LEU A 122 -9.00 4.17 -12.79
C LEU A 122 -10.10 5.12 -12.29
N LYS A 123 -10.88 5.72 -13.19
CA LYS A 123 -11.92 6.71 -12.84
C LYS A 123 -13.29 6.14 -12.47
N ALA A 124 -13.51 4.83 -12.56
CA ALA A 124 -14.88 4.28 -12.49
C ALA A 124 -15.20 3.37 -11.29
N LYS A 125 -14.27 2.98 -10.42
CA LYS A 125 -14.61 2.02 -9.35
C LYS A 125 -13.87 2.28 -8.03
N ASP A 126 -14.63 2.93 -7.15
CA ASP A 126 -14.46 3.00 -5.69
C ASP A 126 -13.43 4.00 -5.16
N GLU A 127 -13.93 5.22 -4.92
CA GLU A 127 -13.35 6.29 -4.08
C GLU A 127 -13.31 5.90 -2.58
N THR A 128 -13.36 4.60 -2.24
CA THR A 128 -13.42 4.11 -0.86
C THR A 128 -12.04 4.01 -0.23
N ASN A 129 -12.00 4.31 1.08
CA ASN A 129 -10.79 4.21 1.89
C ASN A 129 -10.18 2.80 1.79
N LEU A 130 -8.85 2.78 1.83
CA LEU A 130 -8.09 1.56 2.02
C LEU A 130 -8.50 1.00 3.39
N ASN A 131 -9.04 -0.23 3.39
CA ASN A 131 -9.58 -0.86 4.60
C ASN A 131 -8.70 -2.02 5.08
N MET A 132 -7.78 -2.47 4.24
CA MET A 132 -6.92 -3.61 4.53
C MET A 132 -5.70 -3.66 3.62
N ILE A 133 -4.56 -4.05 4.20
CA ILE A 133 -3.38 -4.48 3.47
C ILE A 133 -3.10 -5.94 3.81
N LYS A 134 -2.79 -6.73 2.80
CA LYS A 134 -2.39 -8.13 2.92
C LYS A 134 -1.04 -8.29 2.22
N GLU A 135 0.03 -8.57 2.96
CA GLU A 135 1.37 -8.82 2.41
C GLU A 135 2.10 -9.96 3.11
N ILE A 136 2.93 -10.71 2.37
CA ILE A 136 3.63 -11.92 2.85
C ILE A 136 5.09 -11.95 2.44
N HIS A 137 5.86 -12.40 3.44
CA HIS A 137 7.27 -12.75 3.46
C HIS A 137 7.75 -13.67 2.33
N SER A 138 9.04 -13.47 2.01
CA SER A 138 9.92 -14.36 1.28
C SER A 138 9.88 -15.80 1.82
N GLY A 139 9.91 -16.78 0.89
CA GLY A 139 10.50 -18.09 1.18
C GLY A 139 11.99 -17.95 1.52
N PRO A 140 12.63 -19.00 2.07
CA PRO A 140 13.89 -18.93 2.81
C PRO A 140 15.00 -18.13 2.14
#